data_AF-P13636-F1
#
_entry.id   AF-P13636-F1
#
_cell.length_a   1.000
_cell.length_b   1.000
_cell.length_c   1.000
_cell.angle_alpha   90.00
_cell.angle_beta   90.00
_cell.angle_gamma   90.00
#
_symmetry.space_group_name_H-M   'P 1'
#
loop_
_entity.id
_entity.type
_entity.pdbx_description
1 polymer ?
#
loop_
_entity_poly.entity_id
_entity_poly.type
_entity_poly.pdbx_seq_one_letter_code
_entity_poly.pdbx_strand_id
1 'polypeptide(L)' 'FIIKVPLVKKKSLRKNLKEHGLLKDFLKKHSPNPASKYFPQEAAVMATQPLENYMDMEYF' A
#
# COMPACT_ATOMS: atom_id res chain seq x y z
N PHE A 1 -32.26 -12.87 -1.22
CA PHE A 1 -31.04 -13.53 -0.70
C PHE A 1 -29.99 -12.46 -0.46
N ILE A 2 -29.39 -12.39 0.74
CA ILE A 2 -28.31 -11.44 1.04
C ILE A 2 -27.01 -12.23 1.10
N ILE A 3 -26.08 -11.90 0.22
CA ILE A 3 -24.71 -12.44 0.26
C ILE A 3 -23.86 -11.50 1.12
N LYS A 4 -23.15 -12.06 2.10
CA LYS A 4 -22.20 -11.32 2.94
C LYS A 4 -20.78 -11.84 2.69
N VAL A 5 -19.83 -10.93 2.53
CA VAL A 5 -18.41 -11.25 2.45
C VAL A 5 -17.78 -10.94 3.81
N PRO A 6 -17.29 -11.94 4.57
CA PRO A 6 -16.61 -11.67 5.83
C PRO A 6 -15.27 -11.01 5.54
N LEU A 7 -14.99 -9.89 6.21
CA LEU A 7 -13.68 -9.25 6.18
C LEU A 7 -12.90 -9.60 7.44
N VAL A 8 -11.63 -9.94 7.27
CA VAL A 8 -10.72 -10.29 8.36
C VAL A 8 -9.66 -9.21 8.48
N LYS A 9 -9.47 -8.70 9.70
CA LYS A 9 -8.41 -7.74 9.99
C LYS A 9 -7.05 -8.46 10.10
N LYS A 10 -6.06 -8.05 9.31
CA LYS A 10 -4.67 -8.56 9.33
C LYS A 10 -3.66 -7.41 9.42
N LYS A 11 -2.38 -7.74 9.64
CA LYS A 11 -1.29 -6.74 9.63
C LYS A 11 -1.18 -6.11 8.24
N SER A 12 -1.08 -4.78 8.20
CA SER A 12 -0.84 -4.07 6.96
C SER A 12 0.54 -4.38 6.39
N LEU A 13 0.68 -4.19 5.07
CA LEU A 13 1.97 -4.34 4.40
C LEU A 13 3.03 -3.41 5.02
N ARG A 14 2.68 -2.18 5.41
CA ARG A 14 3.57 -1.25 6.12
C ARG A 14 4.11 -1.85 7.43
N LYS A 15 3.25 -2.49 8.23
CA LYS A 15 3.66 -3.15 9.48
C LYS A 15 4.64 -4.29 9.19
N ASN A 16 4.35 -5.12 8.19
CA ASN A 16 5.25 -6.19 7.77
C ASN A 16 6.60 -5.65 7.26
N LEU A 17 6.61 -4.60 6.43
CA LEU A 17 7.84 -3.95 5.95
C LEU A 17 8.66 -3.35 7.10
N LYS A 18 7.99 -2.79 8.12
CA LYS A 18 8.66 -2.26 9.32
C LYS A 18 9.29 -3.38 10.14
N GLU A 19 8.56 -4.48 10.36
CA GLU A 19 9.03 -5.65 11.11
C GLU A 19 10.25 -6.32 10.45
N HIS A 20 10.32 -6.32 9.11
CA HIS A 20 11.45 -6.87 8.34
C HIS A 20 12.58 -5.86 8.09
N GLY A 21 12.50 -4.63 8.63
CA GLY A 21 13.51 -3.59 8.44
C GLY A 21 13.53 -2.94 7.04
N LEU A 22 12.64 -3.34 6.13
CA LEU A 22 12.61 -2.90 4.73
C LEU A 22 11.96 -1.52 4.54
N LEU A 23 11.11 -1.09 5.48
CA LEU A 23 10.34 0.16 5.32
C LEU A 23 11.22 1.40 5.16
N LYS A 24 12.34 1.49 5.89
CA LYS A 24 13.22 2.66 5.84
C LYS A 24 13.87 2.83 4.47
N ASP A 25 14.38 1.73 3.91
CA ASP A 25 15.05 1.77 2.60
C ASP A 25 14.07 1.97 1.45
N PHE A 26 12.85 1.44 1.60
CA PHE A 26 11.75 1.71 0.67
C PHE A 26 11.43 3.22 0.61
N LEU A 27 11.21 3.86 1.76
CA LEU A 27 10.85 5.29 1.84
C LEU A 27 11.98 6.25 1.43
N LYS A 28 13.24 5.78 1.36
CA LYS A 28 14.35 6.57 0.80
C LYS A 28 14.33 6.59 -0.72
N LYS A 29 13.89 5.48 -1.34
CA LYS A 29 13.88 5.30 -2.81
C LYS A 29 12.57 5.70 -3.45
N HIS A 30 11.48 5.63 -2.70
CA HIS A 30 10.12 5.92 -3.13
C HIS A 30 9.52 7.00 -2.23
N SER A 31 8.84 7.97 -2.82
CA SER A 31 8.06 8.97 -2.11
C SER A 31 6.57 8.67 -2.34
N PRO A 32 5.92 7.88 -1.46
CA PRO A 32 4.55 7.45 -1.66
C PRO A 32 3.61 8.65 -1.74
N ASN A 33 2.88 8.77 -2.85
CA ASN A 33 1.82 9.74 -3.02
C ASN A 33 0.46 9.03 -3.16
N PRO A 34 -0.38 9.01 -2.12
CA PRO A 34 -1.71 8.40 -2.20
C PRO A 34 -2.61 8.98 -3.29
N ALA A 35 -2.36 10.24 -3.70
CA ALA A 35 -3.10 10.91 -4.77
C ALA A 35 -2.89 10.22 -6.13
N SER A 36 -1.74 9.57 -6.34
CA SER A 36 -1.41 8.83 -7.57
C SER A 36 -2.44 7.76 -7.94
N LYS A 37 -3.22 7.27 -6.97
CA LYS A 37 -4.31 6.32 -7.20
C LYS A 37 -5.53 6.94 -7.90
N TYR A 38 -5.76 8.24 -7.68
CA TYR A 38 -6.97 8.95 -8.10
C TYR A 38 -6.68 9.93 -9.26
N PHE A 39 -5.45 10.41 -9.38
CA PHE A 39 -5.03 11.39 -10.37
C PHE A 39 -3.93 10.83 -11.26
N PRO A 40 -4.20 10.57 -12.55
CA PRO A 40 -3.20 10.07 -13.49
C PRO A 40 -1.96 10.99 -13.63
N GLN A 41 -2.13 12.28 -13.38
CA GLN A 41 -1.06 13.29 -13.41
C GLN A 41 -0.05 13.11 -12.27
N GLU A 42 -0.49 12.51 -11.15
CA GLU A 42 0.31 12.24 -9.96
C GLU A 42 0.93 10.82 -10.00
N ALA A 43 0.82 10.11 -11.12
CA ALA A 43 1.39 8.78 -11.28
C ALA A 43 2.91 8.84 -11.06
N ALA A 44 3.44 7.89 -10.28
CA ALA A 44 4.86 7.81 -10.02
C ALA A 44 5.64 7.68 -11.34
N VAL A 45 6.61 8.56 -11.56
CA VAL A 45 7.45 8.60 -12.77
C VAL A 45 8.12 7.24 -13.02
N MET A 46 8.41 6.49 -11.95
CA MET A 46 8.84 5.09 -12.03
C MET A 46 7.99 4.22 -11.11
N ALA A 47 6.94 3.62 -11.67
CA ALA A 47 6.05 2.66 -10.99
C ALA A 47 6.73 1.29 -10.77
N THR A 48 7.81 1.26 -10.01
CA THR A 48 8.53 0.02 -9.63
C THR A 48 7.76 -0.82 -8.60
N GLN A 49 6.81 -0.19 -7.90
CA GLN A 49 6.05 -0.80 -6.79
C GLN A 49 4.55 -0.53 -7.00
N PRO A 50 3.87 -1.28 -7.89
CA PRO A 50 2.49 -1.00 -8.29
C PRO A 50 1.47 -1.10 -7.14
N LEU A 51 1.83 -1.77 -6.03
CA LEU A 51 0.98 -1.95 -4.85
C LEU A 51 1.26 -0.94 -3.72
N GLU A 52 2.06 0.08 -3.96
CA GLU A 52 2.44 1.09 -2.95
C GLU A 52 1.23 1.75 -2.28
N ASN A 53 0.17 2.04 -3.04
CA ASN A 53 -1.07 2.64 -2.53
C ASN A 53 -1.91 1.71 -1.63
N TYR A 54 -1.47 0.47 -1.42
CA TYR A 54 -2.11 -0.51 -0.55
C TYR A 54 -1.31 -0.83 0.71
N MET A 55 -0.24 -0.08 0.98
CA MET A 55 0.63 -0.30 2.15
C MET A 55 -0.12 -0.34 3.49
N ASP A 56 -1.19 0.43 3.62
CA ASP A 56 -1.95 0.62 4.86
C ASP A 56 -3.29 -0.15 4.88
N MET A 57 -3.51 -1.08 3.94
CA MET A 57 -4.71 -1.93 3.92
C MET A 57 -4.69 -2.92 5.10
N GLU A 58 -5.78 -2.98 5.88
CA GLU A 58 -5.88 -3.86 7.06
C GLU A 58 -7.00 -4.91 6.98
N TYR A 59 -7.98 -4.76 6.09
CA TYR A 59 -9.09 -5.71 5.92
C TYR A 59 -8.97 -6.47 4.61
N PHE A 60 -9.18 -7.79 4.69
CA PHE A 60 -9.05 -8.75 3.60
C PHE A 60 -10.24 -9.70 3.55
#